data_AF-A0AAV6BMW8-F1
#
_entry.id   AF-A0AAV6BMW8-F1
#
_cell.length_a   1.000
_cell.length_b   1.000
_cell.length_c   1.000
_cell.angle_alpha   90.00
_cell.angle_beta   90.00
_cell.angle_gamma   90.00
#
_symmetry.space_group_name_H-M   'P 1'
#
loop_
_entity.id
_entity.type
_entity.pdbx_description
1 polymer ?
#
loop_
_entity_poly.entity_id
_entity_poly.type
_entity_poly.pdbx_seq_one_letter_code
_entity_poly.pdbx_strand_id
1 'polypeptide(L)'
;MVVSEHDIREEVARYVSGQVSLDDFQVWFVPRAWEILETGVPASGSAAEIELLLAEYSGGDLSEEDLRDALIPYASIAKVQECSLVASWETRTSAQPVSIYLSDPLPLQTTWVYVSKTKEALAA
;
A
#
# COMPACT_ATOMS: atom_id res chain seq x y z
N MET A 1 11.60 6.41 19.04
CA MET A 1 11.04 5.18 18.43
C MET A 1 12.06 4.78 17.38
N VAL A 2 12.67 3.60 17.47
CA VAL A 2 13.73 3.22 16.51
C VAL A 2 13.06 2.90 15.18
N VAL A 3 13.45 3.61 14.13
CA VAL A 3 12.97 3.39 12.77
C VAL A 3 13.63 2.13 12.22
N SER A 4 12.82 1.21 11.72
CA SER A 4 13.29 -0.04 11.11
C SER A 4 13.45 0.13 9.60
N GLU A 5 14.17 -0.81 8.99
CA GLU A 5 14.28 -0.92 7.53
C GLU A 5 12.89 -0.99 6.88
N HIS A 6 11.95 -1.71 7.50
CA HIS A 6 10.59 -1.82 6.99
C HIS A 6 9.89 -0.46 6.91
N ASP A 7 10.02 0.36 7.96
CA ASP A 7 9.39 1.68 8.01
C ASP A 7 9.93 2.61 6.91
N ILE A 8 11.24 2.56 6.63
CA ILE A 8 11.85 3.30 5.52
C ILE A 8 11.25 2.84 4.19
N ARG A 9 11.22 1.53 3.96
CA ARG A 9 10.73 0.97 2.70
C ARG A 9 9.24 1.25 2.47
N GLU A 10 8.44 1.29 3.52
CA GLU A 10 7.03 1.71 3.46
C GLU A 10 6.89 3.18 3.10
N GLU A 11 7.62 4.08 3.76
CA GLU A 11 7.50 5.51 3.46
C GLU A 11 8.01 5.83 2.05
N VAL A 12 9.08 5.19 1.60
CA VAL A 12 9.55 5.28 0.21
C VAL A 12 8.47 4.82 -0.76
N ALA A 13 7.77 3.72 -0.47
CA ALA A 13 6.67 3.25 -1.32
C ALA A 13 5.52 4.28 -1.40
N ARG A 14 5.19 4.94 -0.29
CA ARG A 14 4.19 6.02 -0.26
C ARG A 14 4.62 7.22 -1.10
N TYR A 15 5.89 7.62 -1.03
CA TYR A 15 6.42 8.69 -1.87
C TYR A 15 6.36 8.30 -3.34
N VAL A 16 6.94 7.16 -3.72
CA VAL A 16 7.03 6.69 -5.12
C VAL A 16 5.65 6.53 -5.76
N SER A 17 4.64 6.06 -4.99
CA SER A 17 3.25 5.95 -5.45
C SER A 17 2.46 7.26 -5.49
N GLY A 18 3.06 8.38 -5.04
CA GLY A 18 2.43 9.70 -5.02
C GLY A 18 1.41 9.89 -3.90
N GLN A 19 1.38 9.01 -2.90
CA GLN A 19 0.52 9.15 -1.72
C GLN A 19 0.98 10.25 -0.77
N VAL A 20 2.28 10.58 -0.79
CA VAL A 20 2.87 11.72 -0.08
C VAL A 20 3.71 12.54 -1.04
N SER A 21 3.83 13.84 -0.77
CA SER A 21 4.71 14.73 -1.54
C SER A 21 6.18 14.47 -1.21
N LEU A 22 7.11 14.97 -2.05
CA LEU A 22 8.53 14.93 -1.74
C LEU A 22 8.86 15.67 -0.44
N ASP A 23 8.26 16.85 -0.23
CA ASP A 23 8.46 17.65 0.97
C ASP A 23 8.02 16.87 2.23
N ASP A 24 6.85 16.23 2.19
CA ASP A 24 6.35 15.41 3.31
C ASP A 24 7.28 14.23 3.59
N PHE A 25 7.77 13.58 2.53
CA PHE A 25 8.74 12.50 2.65
C PHE A 25 10.05 12.99 3.28
N GLN A 26 10.60 14.13 2.86
CA GLN A 26 11.83 14.69 3.41
C GLN A 26 11.66 15.11 4.88
N VAL A 27 10.55 15.75 5.23
CA VAL A 27 10.21 16.11 6.62
C VAL A 27 10.19 14.89 7.53
N TRP A 28 9.72 13.75 7.01
CA TRP A 28 9.75 12.50 7.75
C TRP A 28 11.16 11.87 7.76
N PHE A 29 11.80 11.73 6.61
CA PHE A 29 13.00 10.92 6.43
C PHE A 29 14.27 11.57 7.00
N VAL A 30 14.53 12.82 6.66
CA VAL A 30 15.80 13.51 6.99
C VAL A 30 16.17 13.47 8.47
N PRO A 31 15.29 13.84 9.43
CA PRO A 31 15.66 13.77 10.85
C PRO A 31 15.91 12.34 11.33
N ARG A 32 15.26 11.35 10.73
CA ARG A 32 15.38 9.93 11.09
C ARG A 32 16.64 9.30 10.51
N ALA A 33 17.02 9.69 9.29
CA ALA A 33 18.23 9.20 8.62
C ALA A 33 19.47 9.47 9.49
N TRP A 34 19.57 10.66 10.09
CA TRP A 34 20.64 10.99 11.02
C TRP A 34 20.71 10.01 12.21
N GLU A 35 19.59 9.74 12.87
CA GLU A 35 19.52 8.80 14.00
C GLU A 35 19.93 7.36 13.60
N ILE A 36 19.52 6.93 12.41
CA ILE A 36 19.80 5.59 11.87
C ILE A 36 21.29 5.45 11.53
N LEU A 37 21.90 6.48 10.95
CA LEU A 37 23.31 6.47 10.58
C LEU A 37 24.22 6.53 11.82
N GLU A 38 23.83 7.28 12.85
CA GLU A 38 24.58 7.38 14.11
C GLU A 38 24.56 6.06 14.89
N THR A 39 23.45 5.32 14.83
CA THR A 39 23.25 4.09 15.60
C THR A 39 23.79 2.83 14.93
N GLY A 40 24.08 2.87 13.63
CA GLY A 40 24.64 1.73 12.88
C GLY A 40 23.71 0.51 12.82
N VAL A 41 22.40 0.73 12.89
CA VAL A 41 21.39 -0.34 12.82
C VAL A 41 21.34 -0.95 11.40
N PRO A 42 20.71 -2.13 11.20
CA PRO A 42 20.65 -2.75 9.87
C PRO A 42 20.08 -1.85 8.75
N ALA A 43 19.31 -0.82 9.10
CA ALA A 43 18.72 0.13 8.16
C ALA A 43 19.69 1.24 7.68
N SER A 44 20.91 1.33 8.24
CA SER A 44 21.88 2.38 7.91
C SER A 44 22.33 2.35 6.45
N GLY A 45 22.37 1.16 5.82
CA GLY A 45 22.73 1.05 4.39
C GLY A 45 21.72 1.76 3.50
N SER A 46 20.45 1.36 3.60
CA SER A 46 19.36 1.99 2.84
C SER A 46 19.21 3.48 3.18
N ALA A 47 19.38 3.86 4.44
CA ALA A 47 19.32 5.25 4.84
C ALA A 47 20.41 6.12 4.19
N ALA A 48 21.65 5.63 4.11
CA ALA A 48 22.77 6.35 3.50
C ALA A 48 22.55 6.57 1.99
N GLU A 49 22.12 5.53 1.28
CA GLU A 49 21.90 5.61 -0.17
C GLU A 49 20.73 6.56 -0.50
N ILE A 50 19.65 6.51 0.28
CA ILE A 50 18.51 7.42 0.10
C ILE A 50 18.92 8.87 0.41
N GLU A 51 19.72 9.10 1.47
CA GLU A 51 20.25 10.43 1.77
C GLU A 51 21.10 10.97 0.62
N LEU A 52 21.93 10.13 0.00
CA LEU A 52 22.75 10.50 -1.15
C LEU A 52 21.88 10.95 -2.33
N LEU A 53 20.85 10.17 -2.68
CA LEU A 53 19.90 10.52 -3.75
C LEU A 53 19.17 11.85 -3.47
N LEU A 54 18.78 12.09 -2.22
CA LEU A 54 18.16 13.36 -1.82
C LEU A 54 19.14 14.54 -1.91
N ALA A 55 20.42 14.32 -1.64
CA ALA A 55 21.45 15.33 -1.80
C ALA A 55 21.68 15.68 -3.28
N GLU A 56 21.73 14.68 -4.16
CA GLU A 56 21.85 14.88 -5.62
C GLU A 56 20.63 15.63 -6.19
N TYR A 57 19.42 15.28 -5.77
CA TYR A 57 18.22 16.06 -6.10
C TYR A 57 18.30 17.51 -5.61
N SER A 58 18.70 17.71 -4.35
CA SER A 58 18.80 19.06 -3.77
C SER A 58 19.90 19.91 -4.42
N GLY A 59 20.94 19.26 -4.95
CA GLY A 59 21.99 19.88 -5.76
C GLY A 59 21.54 20.22 -7.18
N GLY A 60 20.42 19.67 -7.65
CA GLY A 60 19.92 19.81 -9.01
C GLY A 60 20.56 18.85 -10.01
N ASP A 61 21.31 17.84 -9.53
CA ASP A 61 21.92 16.80 -10.37
C ASP A 61 20.88 15.75 -10.81
N LEU A 62 19.81 15.59 -10.03
CA LEU A 62 18.65 14.74 -10.35
C LEU A 62 17.36 15.58 -10.44
N SER A 63 16.49 15.23 -11.38
CA SER A 63 15.11 15.72 -11.35
C SER A 63 14.28 14.94 -10.31
N GLU A 64 13.09 15.45 -9.94
CA GLU A 64 12.20 14.70 -9.03
C GLU A 64 11.74 13.36 -9.63
N GLU A 65 11.56 13.31 -10.95
CA GLU A 65 11.21 12.07 -11.67
C GLU A 65 12.36 11.06 -11.58
N ASP A 66 13.60 11.49 -11.84
CA ASP A 66 14.78 10.63 -11.72
C ASP A 66 14.99 10.15 -10.28
N LEU A 67 14.77 11.03 -9.30
CA LEU A 67 14.81 10.67 -7.87
C LEU A 67 13.77 9.59 -7.56
N ARG A 68 12.54 9.75 -8.07
CA ARG A 68 11.45 8.79 -7.85
C ARG A 68 11.80 7.42 -8.42
N ASP A 69 12.36 7.38 -9.62
CA ASP A 69 12.81 6.15 -10.27
C ASP A 69 13.97 5.48 -9.51
N ALA A 70 14.94 6.28 -9.06
CA ALA A 70 16.08 5.80 -8.26
C ALA A 70 15.64 5.24 -6.89
N LEU A 71 14.49 5.68 -6.37
CA LEU A 71 13.95 5.21 -5.09
C LEU A 71 13.09 3.93 -5.20
N ILE A 72 12.67 3.52 -6.41
CA ILE A 72 11.88 2.29 -6.63
C ILE A 72 12.50 1.04 -5.98
N PRO A 73 13.82 0.78 -6.07
CA PRO A 73 14.44 -0.41 -5.46
C PRO A 73 14.30 -0.47 -3.94
N TYR A 74 14.14 0.68 -3.28
CA TYR A 74 13.98 0.79 -1.84
C TYR A 74 12.52 0.71 -1.38
N ALA A 75 11.55 0.83 -2.30
CA ALA A 75 10.14 0.69 -1.95
C ALA A 75 9.81 -0.76 -1.54
N SER A 76 9.05 -0.90 -0.44
CA SER A 76 8.37 -2.16 -0.16
C SER A 76 7.15 -2.22 -1.08
N ILE A 77 7.28 -2.91 -2.22
CA ILE A 77 6.12 -3.20 -3.06
C ILE A 77 5.31 -4.27 -2.31
N ALA A 78 4.48 -3.83 -1.36
CA ALA A 78 3.36 -4.65 -0.94
C ALA A 78 2.61 -4.97 -2.23
N LYS A 79 2.53 -6.26 -2.59
CA LYS A 79 1.62 -6.68 -3.65
C LYS A 79 0.26 -6.16 -3.26
N VAL A 80 -0.19 -5.09 -3.92
CA VAL A 80 -1.57 -4.67 -3.86
C VAL A 80 -2.33 -5.90 -4.36
N GLN A 81 -2.90 -6.69 -3.44
CA GLN A 81 -4.01 -7.51 -3.82
C GLN A 81 -5.06 -6.50 -4.27
N GLU A 82 -5.20 -6.34 -5.58
CA GLU A 82 -6.37 -5.74 -6.16
C GLU A 82 -7.56 -6.44 -5.49
N CYS A 83 -8.19 -5.75 -4.54
CA CYS A 83 -9.58 -6.00 -4.25
C CYS A 83 -10.28 -5.70 -5.55
N SER A 84 -10.51 -6.76 -6.31
CA SER A 84 -11.39 -6.85 -7.46
C SER A 84 -12.79 -6.45 -7.00
N LEU A 85 -13.01 -5.16 -6.78
CA LEU A 85 -14.31 -4.52 -6.94
C LEU A 85 -14.51 -4.27 -8.43
N VAL A 86 -14.52 -5.34 -9.23
CA VAL A 86 -15.46 -5.37 -10.34
C VAL A 86 -16.82 -5.64 -9.72
N ALA A 87 -17.54 -4.57 -9.43
CA ALA A 87 -18.98 -4.60 -9.42
C ALA A 87 -19.47 -4.88 -10.85
N SER A 88 -19.30 -6.13 -11.31
CA SER A 88 -20.02 -6.63 -12.49
C SER A 88 -21.38 -7.09 -12.00
N TRP A 89 -22.37 -6.22 -12.13
CA TRP A 89 -23.78 -6.48 -11.86
C TRP A 89 -24.42 -7.41 -12.90
N GLU A 90 -23.65 -8.26 -13.58
CA GLU A 90 -24.19 -9.16 -14.59
C GLU A 90 -25.05 -10.25 -13.93
N THR A 91 -26.35 -10.00 -14.01
CA THR A 91 -27.48 -10.91 -13.80
C THR A 91 -27.18 -12.33 -14.27
N ARG A 92 -26.79 -13.19 -13.33
CA ARG A 92 -27.05 -14.63 -13.39
C ARG A 92 -27.70 -15.06 -12.10
N THR A 93 -29.02 -15.23 -12.17
CA THR A 93 -29.76 -16.06 -11.22
C THR A 93 -29.15 -17.46 -11.27
N SER A 94 -28.29 -17.77 -10.31
CA SER A 94 -27.90 -19.14 -10.01
C SER A 94 -28.03 -19.32 -8.50
N ALA A 95 -29.01 -20.14 -8.12
CA ALA A 95 -29.37 -20.46 -6.75
C ALA A 95 -28.36 -21.46 -6.16
N GLN A 96 -27.11 -21.01 -5.95
CA GLN A 96 -26.10 -21.77 -5.23
C GLN A 96 -25.50 -20.86 -4.16
N PRO A 97 -25.59 -21.20 -2.87
CA PRO A 97 -24.92 -20.45 -1.82
C PRO A 97 -23.40 -20.61 -1.98
N VAL A 98 -22.68 -19.49 -2.14
CA VAL A 98 -21.22 -19.49 -2.17
C VAL A 98 -20.73 -19.47 -0.72
N SER A 99 -19.99 -20.51 -0.32
CA SER A 99 -19.40 -20.63 1.00
C SER A 99 -18.01 -19.96 1.00
N ILE A 100 -17.93 -18.73 1.49
CA ILE A 100 -16.65 -18.03 1.73
C ILE A 100 -16.10 -18.51 3.07
N TYR A 101 -15.03 -19.30 3.05
CA TYR A 101 -14.31 -19.71 4.25
C TYR A 101 -13.20 -18.69 4.52
N LEU A 102 -13.38 -17.86 5.57
CA LEU A 102 -12.27 -17.11 6.17
C LEU A 102 -11.46 -18.11 7.01
N SER A 103 -10.19 -18.29 6.65
CA SER A 103 -9.24 -19.04 7.48
C SER A 103 -8.81 -18.17 8.66
N ASP A 104 -9.55 -18.22 9.76
CA ASP A 104 -9.04 -18.28 11.14
C ASP A 104 -10.20 -18.60 12.12
N PRO A 105 -9.94 -19.19 13.31
CA PRO A 105 -10.82 -20.19 13.90
C PRO A 105 -11.91 -19.66 14.86
N LEU A 106 -13.16 -20.09 14.57
CA LEU A 106 -14.30 -20.38 15.47
C LEU A 106 -15.05 -19.20 16.18
N PRO A 107 -16.33 -19.38 16.62
CA PRO A 107 -17.36 -20.34 16.20
C PRO A 107 -18.68 -19.67 15.69
N LEU A 108 -19.29 -20.34 14.71
CA LEU A 108 -20.72 -20.46 14.39
C LEU A 108 -21.70 -19.40 14.95
N GLN A 109 -22.12 -18.46 14.10
CA GLN A 109 -23.52 -18.03 14.06
C GLN A 109 -23.97 -17.83 12.60
N THR A 110 -24.52 -18.89 12.01
CA THR A 110 -25.21 -18.82 10.72
C THR A 110 -26.54 -18.10 10.92
N THR A 111 -26.64 -16.85 10.50
CA THR A 111 -27.93 -16.16 10.39
C THR A 111 -28.40 -16.24 8.94
N TRP A 112 -29.58 -16.84 8.74
CA TRP A 112 -30.21 -16.98 7.43
C TRP A 112 -30.97 -15.71 7.06
N VAL A 113 -30.70 -15.14 5.88
CA VAL A 113 -31.51 -14.06 5.32
C VAL A 113 -32.31 -14.62 4.14
N TYR A 114 -33.64 -14.60 4.27
CA TYR A 114 -34.58 -15.03 3.23
C TYR A 114 -35.03 -13.79 2.44
N VAL A 115 -34.95 -13.82 1.11
CA VAL A 115 -35.50 -12.75 0.26
C VAL A 115 -36.59 -13.34 -0.66
N SER A 116 -37.83 -12.93 -0.41
CA SER A 116 -39.01 -13.30 -1.20
C SER A 116 -39.07 -12.52 -2.53
N LYS A 117 -39.35 -13.23 -3.63
CA LYS A 117 -39.52 -12.64 -4.98
C LYS A 117 -40.88 -11.92 -5.10
N THR A 118 -40.88 -10.64 -5.45
CA THR A 118 -42.03 -9.98 -6.07
C THR A 118 -41.87 -10.01 -7.59
N LYS A 119 -42.86 -10.60 -8.26
CA LYS A 119 -42.94 -10.79 -9.71
C LYS A 119 -43.44 -9.50 -10.35
N GLU A 120 -42.57 -8.77 -11.05
CA GLU A 120 -43.02 -7.74 -11.99
C GLU A 120 -43.67 -8.44 -13.21
N ALA A 121 -44.91 -8.05 -13.51
CA ALA A 121 -45.59 -8.39 -14.75
C ALA A 121 -45.54 -7.17 -15.67
N LEU A 122 -45.00 -7.38 -16.87
CA LEU A 122 -44.91 -6.40 -17.95
C LEU A 122 -46.24 -6.33 -18.73
N ALA A 123 -46.65 -5.10 -19.05
CA ALA A 123 -47.43 -4.63 -20.21
C ALA A 123 -48.76 -5.29 -20.61
N ALA A 124 -49.83 -4.49 -20.59
CA ALA A 124 -50.58 -4.07 -21.79
C ALA A 124 -51.42 -2.83 -21.48
#